data_AF-A0A4Q3BN81-F1
#
_entry.id   AF-A0A4Q3BN81-F1
#
_cell.length_a   1.000
_cell.length_b   1.000
_cell.length_c   1.000
_cell.angle_alpha   90.00
_cell.angle_beta   90.00
_cell.angle_gamma   90.00
#
_symmetry.space_group_name_H-M   'P 1'
#
loop_
_entity.id
_entity.type
_entity.pdbx_description
1 polymer ?
#
loop_
_entity_poly.entity_id
_entity_poly.type
_entity_poly.pdbx_seq_one_letter_code
_entity_poly.pdbx_strand_id
1 'polypeptide(L)'
;TPPGVIFVTAFDHHALRAFEVSAVDYLAKPIDPGRFHAAMLRAKNAVAAVSQADHIAELQETVTTLRTALGDRDKSLTEFWVKARGGYVRVPTEAIVRLQSERDYVRICTSDASYLYHESMASLERRLDPAAFLRIHRSTIVRRSAIVRVRQAPFAALVAVLTDGSDVRVGRTYTPMVRNSLLRGG
;
A
#
# COMPACT_ATOMS: atom_id res chain seq x y z
N THR A 1 10.99 23.93 -13.81
CA THR A 1 11.21 23.99 -15.28
C THR A 1 11.57 25.41 -15.68
N PRO A 2 12.49 25.61 -16.64
CA PRO A 2 12.87 26.96 -17.09
C PRO A 2 11.69 27.64 -17.82
N PRO A 3 11.52 28.97 -17.68
CA PRO A 3 10.41 29.70 -18.31
C PRO A 3 10.57 29.76 -19.83
N GLY A 4 9.44 29.87 -20.54
CA GLY A 4 9.47 30.18 -21.98
C GLY A 4 9.98 31.61 -22.21
N VAL A 5 11.13 31.76 -22.89
CA VAL A 5 11.75 33.06 -23.14
C VAL A 5 11.56 33.47 -24.60
N ILE A 6 11.09 34.70 -24.85
CA ILE A 6 11.09 35.33 -26.18
C ILE A 6 12.03 36.52 -26.13
N PHE A 7 12.99 36.58 -27.05
CA PHE A 7 13.92 37.70 -27.14
C PHE A 7 13.41 38.78 -28.09
N VAL A 8 13.61 40.05 -27.72
CA VAL A 8 13.27 41.20 -28.57
C VAL A 8 14.50 42.09 -28.76
N THR A 9 14.87 42.41 -30.00
CA THR A 9 16.11 43.13 -30.33
C THR A 9 15.89 44.18 -31.43
N ALA A 10 16.79 45.17 -31.54
CA ALA A 10 16.86 46.08 -32.69
C ALA A 10 17.97 45.71 -33.69
N PHE A 11 18.61 44.55 -33.50
CA PHE A 11 19.76 44.10 -34.29
C PHE A 11 19.46 42.75 -34.94
N ASP A 12 19.35 42.75 -36.26
CA ASP A 12 18.93 41.57 -37.04
C ASP A 12 19.99 40.45 -37.09
N HIS A 13 21.25 40.75 -36.72
CA HIS A 13 22.40 39.88 -36.90
C HIS A 13 22.66 38.88 -35.76
N HIS A 14 21.76 38.78 -34.77
CA HIS A 14 21.91 37.84 -33.63
C HIS A 14 20.81 36.76 -33.53
N ALA A 15 19.95 36.64 -34.55
CA ALA A 15 18.85 35.65 -34.55
C ALA A 15 19.34 34.19 -34.42
N LEU A 16 20.51 33.87 -34.97
CA LEU A 16 21.12 32.53 -34.90
C LEU A 16 21.61 32.16 -33.49
N ARG A 17 22.08 33.13 -32.68
CA ARG A 17 22.53 32.90 -31.29
C ARG A 17 21.37 32.69 -30.30
N ALA A 18 20.15 33.12 -30.65
CA ALA A 18 18.99 32.96 -29.77
C ALA A 18 18.47 31.51 -29.72
N PHE A 19 18.76 30.70 -30.74
CA PHE A 19 18.43 29.27 -30.76
C PHE A 19 19.31 28.44 -29.82
N GLU A 20 20.53 28.90 -29.49
CA GLU A 20 21.44 28.19 -28.56
C GLU A 20 20.96 28.22 -27.10
N VAL A 21 19.98 29.08 -26.76
CA VAL A 21 19.49 29.29 -25.39
C VAL A 21 18.06 28.76 -25.17
N SER A 22 17.57 27.85 -26.04
CA SER A 22 16.21 27.28 -25.95
C SER A 22 15.10 28.34 -25.85
N ALA A 23 15.27 29.48 -26.53
CA ALA A 23 14.23 30.49 -26.62
C ALA A 23 13.03 29.94 -27.41
N VAL A 24 11.83 30.31 -26.98
CA VAL A 24 10.59 29.98 -27.69
C VAL A 24 10.47 30.76 -28.99
N ASP A 25 10.98 32.01 -29.02
CA ASP A 25 10.94 32.85 -30.21
C ASP A 25 11.90 34.05 -30.16
N TYR A 26 12.02 34.73 -31.30
CA TYR A 26 12.87 35.91 -31.49
C TYR A 26 12.16 36.98 -32.35
N LEU A 27 12.07 38.20 -31.84
CA LEU A 27 11.40 39.33 -32.48
C LEU A 27 12.37 40.51 -32.71
N ALA A 28 12.33 41.09 -33.92
CA ALA A 28 13.05 42.31 -34.25
C ALA A 28 12.17 43.55 -34.00
N LYS A 29 12.81 44.69 -33.71
CA LYS A 29 12.19 46.01 -33.60
C LYS A 29 12.28 46.74 -34.95
N PRO A 30 11.26 47.53 -35.33
CA PRO A 30 9.98 47.70 -34.64
C PRO A 30 9.14 46.42 -34.67
N ILE A 31 8.45 46.13 -33.57
CA ILE A 31 7.73 44.86 -33.40
C ILE A 31 6.53 44.85 -34.34
N ASP A 32 6.52 43.89 -35.26
CA ASP A 32 5.33 43.60 -36.06
C ASP A 32 4.25 42.94 -35.18
N PRO A 33 3.01 43.49 -35.13
CA PRO A 33 1.93 42.94 -34.32
C PRO A 33 1.57 41.48 -34.65
N GLY A 34 1.65 41.08 -35.92
CA GLY A 34 1.37 39.72 -36.36
C GLY A 34 2.42 38.72 -35.87
N ARG A 35 3.70 39.09 -35.96
CA ARG A 35 4.83 38.30 -35.42
C ARG A 35 4.77 38.20 -33.90
N PHE A 36 4.41 39.28 -33.21
CA PHE A 36 4.22 39.27 -31.76
C PHE A 36 3.11 38.30 -31.33
N HIS A 37 1.97 38.30 -32.03
CA HIS A 37 0.88 37.39 -31.75
C HIS A 37 1.28 35.92 -31.94
N ALA A 38 1.97 35.61 -33.05
CA ALA A 38 2.46 34.27 -33.32
C ALA A 38 3.46 33.77 -32.26
N ALA A 39 4.37 34.63 -31.80
CA ALA A 39 5.33 34.30 -30.74
C ALA A 39 4.65 34.02 -29.40
N MET A 40 3.64 34.82 -29.05
CA MET A 40 2.84 34.62 -27.85
C MET A 40 2.07 33.30 -27.88
N LEU A 41 1.51 32.93 -29.04
CA LEU A 41 0.79 31.67 -29.21
C LEU A 41 1.72 30.46 -29.00
N ARG A 42 2.93 30.52 -29.57
CA ARG A 42 3.97 29.48 -29.37
C ARG A 42 4.36 29.33 -27.91
N ALA A 43 4.56 30.43 -27.19
CA ALA A 43 4.90 30.40 -25.76
C ALA A 43 3.80 29.78 -24.91
N LYS A 44 2.54 30.13 -25.17
CA LYS A 44 1.40 29.53 -24.47
C LYS A 44 1.32 28.03 -24.69
N ASN A 45 1.50 27.57 -25.93
CA ASN A 45 1.48 26.15 -26.26
C ASN A 45 2.63 25.37 -25.62
N ALA A 46 3.83 25.95 -25.59
CA ALA A 46 4.99 25.34 -24.95
C ALA A 46 4.78 25.15 -23.43
N VAL A 47 4.24 26.17 -22.76
CA VAL A 47 3.92 26.10 -21.31
C VAL A 47 2.82 25.07 -21.04
N ALA A 48 1.77 25.04 -21.86
CA ALA A 48 0.68 24.07 -21.70
C ALA A 48 1.14 22.62 -21.90
N ALA A 49 2.02 22.36 -22.87
CA ALA A 49 2.56 21.02 -23.12
C ALA A 49 3.41 20.49 -21.96
N VAL A 50 4.26 21.34 -21.36
CA VAL A 50 5.06 20.99 -20.17
C VAL A 50 4.14 20.70 -18.97
N SER A 51 3.15 21.56 -18.72
CA SER A 51 2.19 21.34 -17.62
C SER A 51 1.37 20.05 -17.79
N GLN A 52 1.04 19.67 -19.03
CA GLN A 52 0.29 18.44 -19.29
C GLN A 52 1.16 17.18 -19.07
N ALA A 53 2.45 17.23 -19.46
CA ALA A 53 3.39 16.14 -19.21
C ALA A 53 3.64 15.92 -17.71
N ASP A 54 3.82 17.01 -16.95
CA ASP A 54 3.98 16.96 -15.50
C ASP A 54 2.74 16.35 -14.82
N HIS A 55 1.54 16.75 -15.27
CA HIS A 55 0.28 16.22 -14.73
C HIS A 55 0.08 14.73 -15.05
N ILE A 56 0.46 14.28 -16.25
CA ILE A 56 0.41 12.87 -16.62
C ILE A 56 1.40 12.04 -15.77
N ALA A 57 2.60 12.56 -15.53
CA ALA A 57 3.60 11.89 -14.70
C ALA A 57 3.13 11.76 -13.24
N GLU A 58 2.56 12.83 -12.67
CA GLU A 58 2.00 12.83 -11.31
C GLU A 58 0.82 11.85 -11.18
N LEU A 59 -0.06 11.80 -12.20
CA LEU A 59 -1.17 10.86 -12.21
C LEU A 59 -0.69 9.41 -12.34
N GLN A 60 0.33 9.16 -13.16
CA GLN A 60 0.96 7.84 -13.31
C GLN A 60 1.65 7.38 -12.01
N GLU A 61 2.33 8.29 -11.30
CA GLU A 61 2.94 8.01 -10.01
C GLU A 61 1.85 7.65 -8.98
N THR A 62 0.80 8.46 -8.88
CA THR A 62 -0.34 8.21 -7.98
C THR A 62 -1.00 6.86 -8.26
N VAL A 63 -1.25 6.52 -9.54
CA VAL A 63 -1.81 5.22 -9.94
C VAL A 63 -0.86 4.08 -9.58
N THR A 64 0.45 4.26 -9.72
CA THR A 64 1.45 3.25 -9.37
C THR A 64 1.47 3.02 -7.85
N THR A 65 1.49 4.07 -7.04
CA THR A 65 1.42 3.97 -5.57
C THR A 65 0.16 3.27 -5.11
N LEU A 66 -1.00 3.61 -5.70
CA LEU A 66 -2.27 2.93 -5.42
C LEU A 66 -2.24 1.46 -5.83
N ARG A 67 -1.66 1.12 -6.99
CA ARG A 67 -1.51 -0.28 -7.43
C ARG A 67 -0.58 -1.07 -6.53
N THR A 68 0.51 -0.49 -6.00
CA THR A 68 1.37 -1.16 -5.02
C THR A 68 0.64 -1.38 -3.70
N ALA A 69 -0.10 -0.39 -3.22
CA ALA A 69 -0.91 -0.52 -2.00
C ALA A 69 -2.04 -1.56 -2.15
N LEU A 70 -2.62 -1.69 -3.34
CA LEU A 70 -3.66 -2.69 -3.64
C LEU A 70 -3.07 -4.07 -3.96
N GLY A 71 -1.91 -4.14 -4.63
CA GLY A 71 -1.24 -5.39 -5.03
C GLY A 71 -0.64 -6.19 -3.88
N ASP A 72 -0.28 -5.53 -2.77
CA ASP A 72 0.08 -6.22 -1.53
C ASP A 72 -1.12 -6.87 -0.83
N ARG A 73 -2.35 -6.34 -1.03
CA ARG A 73 -3.57 -6.99 -0.53
C ARG A 73 -3.90 -8.24 -1.33
N ASP A 74 -3.59 -8.26 -2.63
CA ASP A 74 -3.96 -9.32 -3.58
C ASP A 74 -3.09 -10.60 -3.46
N LYS A 75 -1.97 -10.54 -2.73
CA LYS A 75 -1.11 -11.72 -2.43
C LYS A 75 -1.42 -12.39 -1.10
N SER A 76 -2.52 -11.99 -0.45
CA SER A 76 -2.93 -12.61 0.81
C SER A 76 -3.36 -14.05 0.56
N LEU A 77 -2.81 -14.98 1.34
CA LEU A 77 -3.19 -16.38 1.34
C LEU A 77 -4.68 -16.50 1.66
N THR A 78 -5.45 -17.06 0.74
CA THR A 78 -6.91 -17.24 0.86
C THR A 78 -7.30 -18.60 1.41
N GLU A 79 -6.43 -19.61 1.27
CA GLU A 79 -6.68 -20.98 1.73
C GLU A 79 -5.40 -21.74 2.07
N PHE A 80 -5.55 -22.80 2.86
CA PHE A 80 -4.51 -23.76 3.21
C PHE A 80 -4.87 -25.15 2.70
N TRP A 81 -3.91 -25.81 2.05
CA TRP A 81 -4.00 -27.24 1.75
C TRP A 81 -3.21 -28.01 2.80
N VAL A 82 -3.90 -28.74 3.66
CA VAL A 82 -3.31 -29.47 4.80
C VAL A 82 -3.41 -30.97 4.57
N LYS A 83 -2.37 -31.71 4.93
CA LYS A 83 -2.36 -33.17 4.80
C LYS A 83 -3.24 -33.80 5.87
N ALA A 84 -4.21 -34.61 5.47
CA ALA A 84 -5.08 -35.39 6.35
C ALA A 84 -5.03 -36.88 5.99
N ARG A 85 -5.67 -37.75 6.78
CA ARG A 85 -5.70 -39.20 6.48
C ARG A 85 -6.32 -39.43 5.10
N GLY A 86 -5.53 -39.94 4.17
CA GLY A 86 -5.98 -40.27 2.81
C GLY A 86 -5.90 -39.15 1.76
N GLY A 87 -5.40 -37.95 2.09
CA GLY A 87 -5.28 -36.89 1.09
C GLY A 87 -4.97 -35.50 1.66
N TYR A 88 -5.41 -34.47 0.94
CA TYR A 88 -5.33 -33.07 1.37
C TYR A 88 -6.74 -32.51 1.63
N VAL A 89 -6.86 -31.72 2.67
CA VAL A 89 -8.09 -30.97 2.99
C VAL A 89 -7.82 -29.49 2.72
N ARG A 90 -8.77 -28.84 2.05
CA ARG A 90 -8.75 -27.40 1.83
C ARG A 90 -9.37 -26.70 3.03
N VAL A 91 -8.64 -25.78 3.65
CA VAL A 91 -9.10 -24.96 4.78
C VAL A 91 -9.11 -23.49 4.33
N PRO A 92 -10.29 -22.90 4.05
CA PRO A 92 -10.38 -21.50 3.69
C PRO A 92 -9.97 -20.63 4.89
N THR A 93 -9.29 -19.51 4.64
CA THR A 93 -8.87 -18.61 5.72
C THR A 93 -10.05 -18.04 6.49
N GLU A 94 -11.23 -17.91 5.87
CA GLU A 94 -12.45 -17.46 6.55
C GLU A 94 -12.90 -18.39 7.68
N ALA A 95 -12.62 -19.68 7.57
CA ALA A 95 -12.97 -20.67 8.60
C ALA A 95 -11.97 -20.71 9.76
N ILE A 96 -10.83 -20.02 9.66
CA ILE A 96 -9.78 -20.06 10.67
C ILE A 96 -10.15 -19.14 11.83
N VAL A 97 -10.15 -19.70 13.04
CA VAL A 97 -10.28 -18.97 14.30
C VAL A 97 -8.91 -18.49 14.78
N ARG A 98 -7.92 -19.39 14.77
CA ARG A 98 -6.56 -19.11 15.21
C ARG A 98 -5.51 -20.02 14.59
N LEU A 99 -4.28 -19.53 14.50
CA LEU A 99 -3.08 -20.29 14.20
C LEU A 99 -2.17 -20.28 15.43
N GLN A 100 -1.71 -21.45 15.86
CA GLN A 100 -0.85 -21.60 17.04
C GLN A 100 0.37 -22.45 16.71
N SER A 101 1.55 -21.98 17.10
CA SER A 101 2.78 -22.78 17.01
C SER A 101 2.72 -24.00 17.94
N GLU A 102 3.09 -25.15 17.40
CA GLU A 102 3.16 -26.44 18.07
C GLU A 102 4.39 -27.20 17.57
N ARG A 103 5.48 -27.15 18.35
CA ARG A 103 6.80 -27.69 17.96
C ARG A 103 7.22 -27.08 16.61
N ASP A 104 7.51 -27.93 15.63
CA ASP A 104 7.94 -27.56 14.27
C ASP A 104 6.78 -27.26 13.31
N TYR A 105 5.54 -27.34 13.82
CA TYR A 105 4.32 -27.13 13.05
C TYR A 105 3.53 -25.93 13.57
N VAL A 106 2.57 -25.50 12.77
CA VAL A 106 1.51 -24.59 13.18
C VAL A 106 0.20 -25.34 13.12
N ARG A 107 -0.50 -25.35 14.25
CA ARG A 107 -1.87 -25.81 14.33
C ARG A 107 -2.80 -24.72 13.82
N ILE A 108 -3.51 -25.01 12.73
CA ILE A 108 -4.62 -24.22 12.20
C ILE A 108 -5.88 -24.72 12.90
N CYS A 109 -6.56 -23.85 13.64
CA CYS A 109 -7.81 -24.15 14.32
C CYS A 109 -8.99 -23.49 13.59
N THR A 110 -9.98 -24.30 13.23
CA THR A 110 -11.32 -23.85 12.82
C THR A 110 -12.29 -24.01 14.00
N SER A 111 -13.58 -23.72 13.81
CA SER A 111 -14.61 -23.98 14.84
C SER A 111 -14.75 -25.46 15.18
N ASP A 112 -14.54 -26.34 14.19
CA ASP A 112 -14.94 -27.75 14.29
C ASP A 112 -13.75 -28.71 14.30
N ALA A 113 -12.58 -28.25 13.85
CA ALA A 113 -11.41 -29.10 13.64
C ALA A 113 -10.09 -28.34 13.83
N SER A 114 -8.99 -29.10 13.85
CA SER A 114 -7.65 -28.53 13.77
C SER A 114 -6.72 -29.36 12.91
N TYR A 115 -5.78 -28.68 12.26
CA TYR A 115 -4.87 -29.26 11.27
C TYR A 115 -3.44 -28.81 11.55
N LEU A 116 -2.47 -29.70 11.34
CA LEU A 116 -1.05 -29.35 11.43
C LEU A 116 -0.54 -28.91 10.06
N TYR A 117 0.16 -27.79 10.03
CA TYR A 117 0.72 -27.18 8.83
C TYR A 117 2.19 -26.85 9.05
N HIS A 118 3.04 -27.17 8.08
CA HIS A 118 4.49 -27.00 8.21
C HIS A 118 4.93 -25.65 7.63
N GLU A 119 4.88 -24.61 8.45
CA GLU A 119 5.41 -23.28 8.13
C GLU A 119 5.69 -22.51 9.44
N SER A 120 6.57 -21.50 9.40
CA SER A 120 6.82 -20.64 10.57
C SER A 120 5.71 -19.61 10.77
N MET A 121 5.46 -19.23 12.03
CA MET A 121 4.50 -18.17 12.38
C MET A 121 4.82 -16.83 11.69
N ALA A 122 6.10 -16.50 11.51
CA ALA A 122 6.53 -15.26 10.84
C ALA A 122 6.30 -15.28 9.32
N SER A 123 6.36 -16.45 8.70
CA SER A 123 6.03 -16.59 7.28
C SER A 123 4.53 -16.51 7.05
N LEU A 124 3.74 -17.18 7.92
CA LEU A 124 2.29 -17.09 7.90
C LEU A 124 1.79 -15.65 8.09
N GLU A 125 2.34 -14.92 9.07
CA GLU A 125 1.98 -13.52 9.32
C GLU A 125 2.19 -12.61 8.10
N ARG A 126 3.25 -12.83 7.32
CA ARG A 126 3.52 -12.03 6.11
C ARG A 126 2.58 -12.35 4.95
N ARG A 127 2.00 -13.55 4.94
CA ARG A 127 1.15 -14.05 3.85
C ARG A 127 -0.34 -13.90 4.15
N LEU A 128 -0.73 -13.82 5.42
CA LEU A 128 -2.12 -13.63 5.81
C LEU A 128 -2.53 -12.17 5.66
N ASP A 129 -3.79 -11.93 5.28
CA ASP A 129 -4.33 -10.57 5.19
C ASP A 129 -4.22 -9.87 6.57
N PRO A 130 -3.42 -8.79 6.70
CA PRO A 130 -3.24 -8.08 7.96
C PRO A 130 -4.52 -7.39 8.44
N ALA A 131 -5.51 -7.18 7.56
CA ALA A 131 -6.82 -6.66 7.94
C ALA A 131 -7.71 -7.75 8.57
N ALA A 132 -7.56 -9.01 8.17
CA ALA A 132 -8.35 -10.14 8.68
C ALA A 132 -7.68 -10.84 9.87
N PHE A 133 -6.35 -10.86 9.93
CA PHE A 133 -5.58 -11.56 10.97
C PHE A 133 -4.79 -10.60 11.84
N LEU A 134 -4.56 -11.02 13.09
CA LEU A 134 -3.83 -10.24 14.08
C LEU A 134 -2.91 -11.15 14.88
N ARG A 135 -1.60 -10.86 14.89
CA ARG A 135 -0.66 -11.57 15.76
C ARG A 135 -0.74 -11.04 17.17
N ILE A 136 -1.29 -11.83 18.09
CA ILE A 136 -1.49 -11.38 19.48
C ILE A 136 -0.46 -11.97 20.45
N HIS A 137 0.30 -12.96 20.00
CA HIS A 137 1.39 -13.56 20.76
C HIS A 137 2.50 -14.03 19.82
N ARG A 138 3.72 -14.21 20.33
CA ARG A 138 4.83 -14.75 19.52
C ARG A 138 4.53 -16.12 18.93
N SER A 139 3.60 -16.87 19.53
CA SER A 139 3.20 -18.22 19.10
C SER A 139 1.77 -18.26 18.55
N THR A 140 1.04 -17.13 18.46
CA THR A 140 -0.39 -17.17 18.13
C THR A 140 -0.82 -15.99 17.25
N ILE A 141 -1.47 -16.31 16.14
CA ILE A 141 -2.19 -15.38 15.26
C ILE A 141 -3.67 -15.73 15.35
N VAL A 142 -4.55 -14.74 15.45
CA VAL A 142 -6.00 -14.93 15.52
C VAL A 142 -6.68 -14.20 14.38
N ARG A 143 -7.83 -14.71 13.92
CA ARG A 143 -8.69 -13.95 13.02
C ARG A 143 -9.40 -12.87 13.81
N ARG A 144 -9.41 -11.64 13.32
CA ARG A 144 -9.99 -10.48 14.03
C ARG A 144 -11.48 -10.68 14.29
N SER A 145 -12.22 -11.17 13.30
CA SER A 145 -13.66 -11.45 13.43
C SER A 145 -13.98 -12.56 14.43
N ALA A 146 -12.99 -13.38 14.80
CA ALA A 146 -13.17 -14.44 15.79
C ALA A 146 -12.97 -13.94 17.24
N ILE A 147 -12.52 -12.70 17.45
CA ILE A 147 -12.37 -12.13 18.80
C ILE A 147 -13.74 -11.64 19.28
N VAL A 148 -14.31 -12.33 20.26
CA VAL A 148 -15.61 -11.98 20.85
C VAL A 148 -15.46 -10.89 21.91
N ARG A 149 -14.39 -10.97 22.72
CA ARG A 149 -14.15 -10.05 23.83
C ARG A 149 -12.67 -10.01 24.17
N VAL A 150 -12.18 -8.86 24.61
CA VAL A 150 -10.87 -8.75 25.27
C VAL A 150 -11.10 -8.42 26.73
N ARG A 151 -10.50 -9.20 27.63
CA ARG A 151 -10.59 -8.99 29.09
C ARG A 151 -9.22 -8.78 29.70
N GLN A 152 -9.19 -8.04 30.80
CA GLN A 152 -8.01 -7.98 31.66
C GLN A 152 -8.00 -9.19 32.59
N ALA A 153 -6.82 -9.76 32.78
CA ALA A 153 -6.52 -10.85 33.70
C ALA A 153 -5.50 -10.35 34.75
N PRO A 154 -5.21 -11.13 35.81
CA PRO A 154 -4.24 -10.74 36.82
C PRO A 154 -2.90 -10.29 36.22
N PHE A 155 -2.23 -9.37 36.92
CA PHE A 155 -0.97 -8.76 36.48
C PHE A 155 -1.08 -7.95 35.17
N ALA A 156 -2.24 -7.29 34.97
CA ALA A 156 -2.52 -6.45 33.80
C ALA A 156 -2.37 -7.17 32.45
N ALA A 157 -2.47 -8.50 32.44
CA ALA A 157 -2.41 -9.28 31.22
C ALA A 157 -3.71 -9.13 30.44
N LEU A 158 -3.62 -8.99 29.12
CA LEU A 158 -4.79 -9.06 28.26
C LEU A 158 -5.02 -10.48 27.78
N VAL A 159 -6.29 -10.88 27.72
CA VAL A 159 -6.75 -12.16 27.19
C VAL A 159 -7.82 -11.88 26.15
N ALA A 160 -7.63 -12.40 24.94
CA ALA A 160 -8.63 -12.42 23.89
C ALA A 160 -9.47 -13.70 24.02
N VAL A 161 -10.78 -13.53 24.12
CA VAL A 161 -11.78 -14.61 24.13
C VAL A 161 -12.27 -14.79 22.70
N LEU A 162 -12.15 -16.00 22.17
CA LEU A 162 -12.48 -16.30 20.78
C LEU A 162 -13.86 -16.99 20.61
N THR A 163 -14.34 -17.06 19.37
CA THR A 163 -15.63 -17.69 19.03
C THR A 163 -15.68 -19.20 19.29
N ASP A 164 -14.54 -19.88 19.28
CA ASP A 164 -14.41 -21.30 19.67
C ASP A 164 -14.38 -21.51 21.19
N GLY A 165 -14.59 -20.45 21.97
CA GLY A 165 -14.53 -20.46 23.43
C GLY A 165 -13.11 -20.45 24.00
N SER A 166 -12.07 -20.41 23.17
CA SER A 166 -10.70 -20.40 23.65
C SER A 166 -10.25 -19.03 24.16
N ASP A 167 -9.43 -19.06 25.21
CA ASP A 167 -8.81 -17.88 25.81
C ASP A 167 -7.34 -17.80 25.38
N VAL A 168 -6.97 -16.76 24.64
CA VAL A 168 -5.61 -16.54 24.17
C VAL A 168 -4.97 -15.34 24.87
N ARG A 169 -3.89 -15.60 25.61
CA ARG A 169 -3.10 -14.54 26.26
C ARG A 169 -2.39 -13.69 25.22
N VAL A 170 -2.57 -12.37 25.34
CA VAL A 170 -1.87 -11.39 24.52
C VAL A 170 -0.47 -11.18 25.08
N GLY A 171 0.55 -11.28 24.22
CA GLY A 171 1.93 -11.00 24.59
C GLY A 171 2.12 -9.53 24.95
N ARG A 172 3.01 -9.24 25.89
CA ARG A 172 3.27 -7.86 26.36
C ARG A 172 3.59 -6.90 25.20
N THR A 173 4.46 -7.31 24.29
CA THR A 173 4.85 -6.53 23.09
C THR A 173 3.67 -6.28 22.13
N TYR A 174 2.68 -7.16 22.10
CA TYR A 174 1.52 -7.09 21.20
C TYR A 174 0.34 -6.32 21.82
N THR A 175 0.40 -6.02 23.12
CA THR A 175 -0.68 -5.32 23.85
C THR A 175 -1.04 -3.95 23.25
N PRO A 176 -0.09 -3.07 22.90
CA PRO A 176 -0.42 -1.78 22.29
C PRO A 176 -1.17 -1.93 20.96
N MET A 177 -0.72 -2.87 20.12
CA MET A 177 -1.33 -3.14 18.82
C MET A 177 -2.76 -3.67 18.96
N VAL A 178 -2.99 -4.63 19.87
CA VAL A 178 -4.33 -5.18 20.14
C VAL A 178 -5.27 -4.09 20.68
N ARG A 179 -4.79 -3.24 21.59
CA ARG A 179 -5.57 -2.10 22.10
C ARG A 179 -5.93 -1.13 20.99
N ASN A 180 -4.97 -0.73 20.15
CA ASN A 180 -5.22 0.21 19.06
C ASN A 180 -6.18 -0.37 18.01
N SER A 181 -6.03 -1.65 17.68
CA SER A 181 -6.83 -2.30 16.62
C SER A 181 -8.27 -2.60 17.04
N LEU A 182 -8.54 -2.79 18.34
CA LEU A 182 -9.86 -3.21 18.83
C LEU A 182 -10.59 -2.15 19.66
N LEU A 183 -9.89 -1.19 20.29
CA LEU A 183 -10.49 -0.24 21.24
C LEU A 183 -10.55 1.21 20.71
N ARG A 184 -9.94 1.54 19.57
CA ARG A 184 -9.98 2.89 18.96
C ARG A 184 -10.73 2.96 17.63
N GLY A 185 -11.44 1.89 17.24
CA GLY A 185 -12.24 1.82 16.02
C GLY A 185 -13.71 2.20 16.21
N GLY A 186 -14.00 3.18 17.08
CA GLY A 186 -15.30 3.80 17.26
C GLY A 186 -15.18 5.30 17.09
#